data_AF-A0A1W9L1B4-F1
#
_entry.id   AF-A0A1W9L1B4-F1
#
_cell.length_a   1.000
_cell.length_b   1.000
_cell.length_c   1.000
_cell.angle_alpha   90.00
_cell.angle_beta   90.00
_cell.angle_gamma   90.00
#
_symmetry.space_group_name_H-M   'P 1'
#
loop_
_entity.id
_entity.type
_entity.pdbx_description
1 polymer ?
#
loop_
_entity_poly.entity_id
_entity_poly.type
_entity_poly.pdbx_seq_one_letter_code
_entity_poly.pdbx_strand_id
1 'polypeptide(L)'
;MEEFVNFDELSQEQKIMVVMRKVLTTIVRETAPHPGHSSPFSEQTIEDIRLCLSLISARERELAEAQGIINHARPHYTDEIPTSQVVSWHDLKKNNE
;
A
#
# COMPACT_ATOMS: atom_id res chain seq x y z
N MET A 1 -8.13 -12.94 1.19
CA MET A 1 -8.50 -13.07 -0.24
C MET A 1 -8.22 -11.68 -0.81
N GLU A 2 -7.13 -11.50 -1.55
CA GLU A 2 -6.80 -10.19 -2.14
C GLU A 2 -7.88 -9.86 -3.16
N GLU A 3 -8.71 -8.88 -2.82
CA GLU A 3 -9.71 -8.33 -3.71
C GLU A 3 -8.95 -7.55 -4.79
N PHE A 4 -8.83 -8.14 -5.98
CA PHE A 4 -8.26 -7.46 -7.13
C PHE A 4 -9.19 -6.30 -7.48
N VAL A 5 -8.83 -5.10 -7.05
CA VAL A 5 -9.60 -3.88 -7.34
C VAL A 5 -9.67 -3.71 -8.86
N ASN A 6 -10.87 -3.82 -9.41
CA ASN A 6 -11.11 -3.71 -10.84
C ASN A 6 -10.83 -2.26 -11.28
N PHE A 7 -9.84 -2.08 -12.17
CA PHE A 7 -9.43 -0.75 -12.61
C PHE A 7 -10.58 0.06 -13.21
N ASP A 8 -11.53 -0.58 -13.90
CA ASP A 8 -12.64 0.11 -14.56
C ASP A 8 -13.65 0.70 -13.57
N GLU A 9 -13.76 0.11 -12.38
CA GLU A 9 -14.66 0.53 -11.29
C GLU A 9 -14.08 1.67 -10.44
N LEU A 10 -12.79 1.98 -10.60
CA LEU A 10 -12.13 3.07 -9.92
C LEU A 10 -12.64 4.44 -10.38
N SER A 11 -12.65 5.40 -9.45
CA SER A 11 -12.84 6.81 -9.79
C SER A 11 -11.73 7.29 -10.73
N GLN A 12 -11.97 8.37 -11.47
CA GLN A 12 -10.98 8.94 -12.37
C GLN A 12 -9.67 9.28 -11.63
N GLU A 13 -9.77 9.82 -10.42
CA GLU A 13 -8.60 10.18 -9.62
C GLU A 13 -7.81 8.93 -9.17
N GLN A 14 -8.49 7.88 -8.74
CA GLN A 14 -7.85 6.60 -8.40
C GLN A 14 -7.14 5.98 -9.61
N LYS A 15 -7.78 6.02 -10.80
CA LYS A 15 -7.16 5.57 -12.05
C LYS A 15 -5.88 6.34 -12.35
N ILE A 16 -5.90 7.67 -12.21
CA ILE A 16 -4.71 8.52 -12.40
C ILE A 16 -3.61 8.12 -11.41
N MET A 17 -3.91 7.99 -10.12
CA MET A 17 -2.91 7.62 -9.10
C MET A 17 -2.27 6.25 -9.40
N VAL A 18 -3.10 5.25 -9.75
CA VAL A 18 -2.62 3.90 -10.11
C VAL A 18 -1.67 3.96 -11.31
N VAL A 19 -2.04 4.69 -12.36
CA VAL A 19 -1.21 4.82 -13.57
C VAL A 19 0.08 5.57 -13.26
N MET A 20 0.01 6.69 -12.53
CA MET A 20 1.18 7.49 -12.14
C MET A 20 2.18 6.64 -11.34
N ARG A 21 1.73 5.93 -10.31
CA ARG A 21 2.59 5.03 -9.52
C ARG A 21 3.21 3.94 -10.39
N LYS A 22 2.43 3.26 -11.24
CA LYS A 22 2.92 2.18 -12.11
C LYS A 22 3.98 2.68 -13.11
N VAL A 23 3.73 3.81 -13.77
CA VAL A 23 4.66 4.38 -14.75
C VAL A 23 5.95 4.81 -14.06
N LEU A 24 5.87 5.56 -12.96
CA LEU A 24 7.04 6.08 -12.27
C LEU A 24 7.91 4.96 -11.68
N THR A 25 7.29 3.95 -11.08
CA THR A 25 8.02 2.77 -10.57
C THR A 25 8.65 1.93 -11.69
N THR A 26 8.02 1.84 -12.85
CA THR A 26 8.60 1.19 -14.04
C THR A 26 9.86 1.93 -14.51
N ILE A 27 9.78 3.26 -14.62
CA ILE A 27 10.94 4.11 -14.97
C ILE A 27 12.07 3.91 -13.95
N VAL A 28 11.77 3.97 -12.65
CA VAL A 28 12.79 3.76 -11.59
C VAL A 28 13.44 2.39 -11.71
N ARG A 29 12.66 1.34 -11.99
CA ARG A 29 13.19 -0.02 -12.16
C ARG A 29 14.09 -0.14 -13.39
N GLU A 30 13.69 0.45 -14.51
CA GLU A 30 14.46 0.41 -15.77
C GLU A 30 15.73 1.25 -15.72
N THR A 31 15.72 2.31 -14.92
CA THR A 31 16.85 3.22 -14.75
C THR A 31 17.73 2.88 -13.54
N ALA A 32 17.37 1.83 -12.79
CA ALA A 32 18.11 1.43 -11.61
C ALA A 32 19.57 1.09 -11.98
N PRO A 33 20.56 1.64 -11.26
CA PRO A 33 21.95 1.40 -11.56
C PRO A 33 22.29 -0.08 -11.44
N HIS A 34 22.89 -0.64 -12.49
CA HIS A 34 23.49 -1.98 -12.44
C HIS A 34 24.76 -1.92 -11.58
N PRO A 35 25.18 -3.04 -10.95
CA PRO A 35 26.43 -3.07 -10.19
C PRO A 35 27.61 -2.49 -11.00
N GLY A 36 28.31 -1.51 -10.43
CA GLY A 36 29.43 -0.81 -11.08
C GLY A 36 29.05 0.30 -12.06
N HIS A 37 27.76 0.59 -12.26
CA HIS A 37 27.28 1.70 -13.08
C HIS A 37 26.62 2.78 -12.22
N SER A 38 26.85 4.05 -12.56
CA SER A 38 26.17 5.17 -11.91
C SER A 38 24.71 5.28 -12.38
N SER A 39 23.84 5.78 -11.50
CA SER A 39 22.47 6.13 -11.86
C SER A 39 22.46 7.17 -12.99
N PRO A 40 21.55 7.08 -13.98
CA PRO A 40 21.38 8.12 -14.99
C PRO A 40 20.74 9.40 -14.43
N PHE A 41 20.18 9.35 -13.22
CA PHE A 41 19.59 10.49 -12.52
C PHE A 41 20.52 11.06 -11.46
N SER A 42 20.45 12.38 -11.28
CA SER A 42 21.09 13.07 -10.16
C SER A 42 20.48 12.64 -8.82
N GLU A 43 21.23 12.81 -7.73
CA GLU A 43 20.73 12.53 -6.37
C GLU A 43 19.47 13.34 -6.04
N GLN A 44 19.42 14.62 -6.46
CA GLN A 44 18.25 15.47 -6.28
C GLN A 44 17.02 14.89 -7.00
N THR A 45 17.18 14.48 -8.26
CA THR A 45 16.08 13.87 -9.04
C THR A 45 15.57 12.58 -8.39
N ILE A 46 16.47 11.77 -7.83
CA ILE A 46 16.08 10.56 -7.10
C ILE A 46 15.24 10.93 -5.87
N GLU A 47 15.63 11.97 -5.14
CA GLU A 47 14.87 12.43 -3.97
C GLU A 47 13.51 13.00 -4.35
N ASP A 48 13.43 13.79 -5.43
CA ASP A 48 12.16 14.31 -5.95
C ASP A 48 11.20 13.17 -6.35
N ILE A 49 11.72 12.09 -6.95
CA ILE A 49 10.94 10.90 -7.30
C ILE A 49 10.40 10.21 -6.04
N ARG A 50 11.23 10.06 -4.98
CA ARG A 50 10.80 9.47 -3.70
C ARG A 50 9.71 10.29 -3.04
N LEU A 51 9.87 11.61 -3.02
CA LEU A 51 8.86 12.53 -2.50
C LEU A 51 7.55 12.41 -3.29
N CYS A 52 7.63 12.38 -4.62
CA CYS A 52 6.47 12.21 -5.49
C CYS A 52 5.73 10.89 -5.21
N LEU A 53 6.44 9.76 -5.13
CA LEU A 53 5.85 8.46 -4.79
C LEU A 53 5.20 8.46 -3.39
N SER A 54 5.78 9.20 -2.44
CA SER A 54 5.21 9.36 -1.09
C SER A 54 3.88 10.12 -1.14
N LEU A 55 3.81 11.20 -1.92
CA LEU A 55 2.58 11.98 -2.11
C LEU A 55 1.50 11.19 -2.84
N ILE A 56 1.87 10.42 -3.87
CA ILE A 56 0.92 9.52 -4.55
C ILE A 56 0.35 8.51 -3.55
N SER A 57 1.20 7.88 -2.74
CA SER A 57 0.77 6.89 -1.75
C SER A 57 -0.14 7.49 -0.68
N ALA A 58 0.16 8.71 -0.21
CA ALA A 58 -0.71 9.43 0.71
C ALA A 58 -2.08 9.72 0.09
N ARG A 59 -2.11 10.15 -1.17
CA ARG A 59 -3.37 10.43 -1.87
C ARG A 59 -4.20 9.17 -2.14
N GLU A 60 -3.54 8.07 -2.53
CA GLU A 60 -4.21 6.77 -2.69
C GLU A 60 -4.87 6.32 -1.37
N ARG A 61 -4.20 6.54 -0.25
CA ARG A 61 -4.74 6.26 1.08
C ARG A 61 -5.95 7.14 1.41
N GLU A 62 -5.88 8.45 1.18
CA GLU A 62 -7.00 9.37 1.40
C GLU A 62 -8.24 8.96 0.59
N LEU A 63 -8.04 8.57 -0.68
CA LEU A 63 -9.12 8.10 -1.55
C LEU A 63 -9.74 6.78 -1.06
N ALA A 64 -8.92 5.86 -0.55
CA ALA A 64 -9.41 4.60 0.04
C ALA A 64 -10.19 4.85 1.34
N GLU A 65 -9.68 5.69 2.23
CA GLU A 65 -10.33 6.07 3.48
C GLU A 65 -11.69 6.75 3.21
N ALA A 66 -11.76 7.63 2.20
CA ALA A 66 -13.01 8.28 1.77
C ALA A 66 -14.07 7.28 1.25
N GLN A 67 -13.65 6.12 0.75
CA GLN A 67 -14.54 5.03 0.33
C GLN A 67 -14.84 4.04 1.46
N GLY A 68 -14.34 4.27 2.67
CA GLY A 68 -14.47 3.36 3.80
C GLY A 68 -13.58 2.11 3.70
N ILE A 69 -12.64 2.08 2.74
CA ILE A 69 -11.66 1.01 2.58
C ILE A 69 -10.51 1.31 3.55
N ILE A 70 -10.66 0.87 4.80
CA ILE A 70 -9.60 1.00 5.79
C ILE A 70 -8.68 -0.21 5.66
N ASN A 71 -7.48 0.02 5.13
CA ASN A 71 -6.49 -1.04 4.92
C ASN A 71 -5.85 -1.40 6.28
N HIS A 72 -6.53 -2.25 7.05
CA HIS A 72 -6.09 -2.69 8.38
C HIS A 72 -5.01 -3.78 8.35
N ALA A 73 -4.61 -4.25 7.16
CA ALA A 73 -3.58 -5.26 7.02
C ALA A 73 -2.20 -4.65 7.25
N ARG A 74 -1.86 -4.37 8.52
CA ARG A 74 -0.49 -4.13 8.93
C ARG A 74 0.23 -5.48 8.94
N PRO A 75 1.36 -5.64 8.24
CA PRO A 75 2.18 -6.84 8.39
C PRO A 75 2.59 -6.97 9.85
N HIS A 76 2.31 -8.13 10.43
CA HIS A 76 2.76 -8.50 11.77
C HIS A 76 3.94 -9.45 11.65
N TYR A 77 4.88 -9.35 12.60
CA TYR A 77 5.95 -10.33 12.68
C TYR A 77 5.37 -11.67 13.18
N THR A 78 5.90 -12.79 12.71
CA THR A 78 5.42 -14.13 13.11
C THR A 78 5.57 -14.41 14.60
N ASP A 79 6.48 -13.71 15.26
CA ASP A 79 6.79 -13.77 16.69
C ASP A 79 6.09 -12.67 17.50
N GLU A 80 5.27 -11.81 16.87
CA GLU A 80 4.53 -10.76 17.57
C GLU A 80 3.40 -11.35 18.42
N ILE A 81 3.35 -10.99 19.71
CA ILE A 81 2.29 -11.44 20.63
C ILE A 81 1.01 -10.65 20.31
N PRO A 82 -0.10 -11.29 19.93
CA PRO A 82 -1.34 -10.59 19.63
C PRO A 82 -1.86 -9.83 20.86
N THR A 83 -2.18 -8.56 20.71
CA THR A 83 -2.74 -7.72 21.79
C THR A 83 -4.24 -7.94 22.02
N SER A 84 -4.89 -8.70 21.14
CA SER A 84 -6.33 -8.99 21.24
C SER A 84 -6.58 -10.46 21.52
N GLN A 85 -7.41 -10.73 22.51
CA GLN A 85 -7.90 -12.08 22.81
C GLN A 85 -9.17 -12.32 21.99
N VAL A 86 -9.07 -13.13 20.95
CA VAL A 86 -10.23 -13.56 20.15
C VAL A 86 -11.04 -14.57 20.98
N VAL A 87 -12.28 -14.22 21.30
CA VAL A 87 -13.20 -15.11 22.03
C VAL A 87 -14.24 -15.65 21.04
N SER A 88 -14.46 -16.96 21.03
CA SER A 88 -15.52 -17.56 20.20
C SER A 88 -16.89 -17.26 20.81
N TRP A 89 -17.85 -16.86 19.97
CA TRP A 89 -19.24 -16.68 20.37
C TRP A 89 -19.88 -17.94 20.97
N HIS A 90 -19.37 -19.12 20.61
CA HIS A 90 -19.85 -20.39 21.15
C HIS A 90 -19.44 -20.60 22.62
N ASP A 91 -18.31 -20.03 23.04
CA ASP A 91 -17.77 -20.18 24.39
C ASP A 91 -18.51 -19.29 25.40
N LEU A 92 -19.08 -18.17 24.95
CA LEU A 92 -19.86 -17.25 25.79
C LEU A 92 -21.20 -17.85 26.25
N LYS A 93 -21.75 -18.82 25.51
CA LYS A 93 -23.05 -19.42 25.84
C LYS A 93 -22.97 -20.46 26.96
N LYS A 94 -21.78 -21.00 27.24
CA LYS A 94 -21.61 -22.14 28.14
C LYS A 94 -21.49 -21.78 29.63
N ASN A 95 -21.33 -20.49 29.95
CA ASN A 95 -21.06 -20.02 31.32
C ASN A 95 -22.28 -19.39 32.03
N ASN A 96 -23.48 -19.50 31.47
CA ASN A 96 -24.71 -18.93 32.03
C ASN A 96 -25.76 -19.99 32.45
N GLU A 97 -25.35 -21.23 32.74
CA GLU A 97 -26.20 -22.25 33.39
C GLU A 97 -25.65 -22.63 34.77
#